data_AF-A0A143HGE6-F1
#
_entry.id   AF-A0A143HGE6-F1
#
_cell.length_a   1.000
_cell.length_b   1.000
_cell.length_c   1.000
_cell.angle_alpha   90.00
_cell.angle_beta   90.00
_cell.angle_gamma   90.00
#
_symmetry.space_group_name_H-M   'P 1'
#
loop_
_entity.id
_entity.type
_entity.pdbx_description
1 polymer ?
#
loop_
_entity_poly.entity_id
_entity_poly.type
_entity_poly.pdbx_seq_one_letter_code
_entity_poly.pdbx_strand_id
1 'polypeptide(L)' 'MSGSEDFSYISQEVPSAFVVLGTGKEGAAPVHNPRMFQNEDIFKYGAALHANVAMGWLHSQSKN' A
#
# COMPACT_ATOMS: atom_id res chain seq x y z
N MET A 1 -8.67 -1.91 11.33
CA MET A 1 -7.39 -2.55 10.98
C MET A 1 -6.81 -3.10 12.27
N SER A 2 -6.73 -4.42 12.40
CA SER A 2 -6.18 -5.09 13.57
C SER A 2 -5.13 -6.07 13.07
N GLY A 3 -3.87 -5.85 13.43
CA GLY A 3 -2.73 -6.64 12.99
C GLY A 3 -1.43 -5.90 13.30
N SER A 4 -0.35 -6.65 13.51
CA SER A 4 1.00 -6.09 13.62
C SER A 4 1.66 -6.04 12.24
N GLU A 5 2.44 -4.99 11.99
CA GLU A 5 3.19 -4.77 10.75
C GLU A 5 4.59 -4.24 11.11
N ASP A 6 5.63 -4.85 10.57
CA ASP A 6 7.02 -4.51 10.90
C ASP A 6 7.52 -3.26 10.17
N PHE A 7 6.77 -2.77 9.17
CA PHE A 7 6.98 -1.44 8.57
C PHE A 7 6.98 -0.31 9.62
N SER A 8 6.38 -0.54 10.79
CA SER A 8 6.44 0.39 11.92
C SER A 8 7.88 0.75 12.33
N TYR A 9 8.84 -0.19 12.24
CA TYR A 9 10.25 0.10 12.49
C TYR A 9 10.83 1.10 11.48
N ILE A 10 10.45 1.03 10.19
CA ILE A 10 10.88 2.01 9.18
C ILE A 10 10.29 3.39 9.46
N SER A 11 9.00 3.44 9.81
CA SER A 11 8.30 4.70 10.08
C SER A 11 8.81 5.45 11.32
N GLN A 12 9.54 4.77 12.22
CA GLN A 12 10.21 5.39 13.36
C GLN A 12 11.48 6.15 12.95
N GLU A 13 12.14 5.73 11.86
CA GLU A 13 13.44 6.26 11.45
C GLU A 13 13.34 7.34 10.38
N VAL A 14 12.33 7.27 9.49
CA VAL A 14 12.16 8.23 8.39
C VAL A 14 10.69 8.59 8.16
N PRO A 15 10.39 9.82 7.66
CA PRO A 15 9.05 10.18 7.24
C PRO A 15 8.50 9.14 6.26
N SER A 16 7.42 8.47 6.66
CA SER A 16 6.91 7.30 5.97
C SER A 16 5.39 7.36 5.83
N ALA A 17 4.86 6.67 4.81
CA ALA A 17 3.43 6.46 4.64
C ALA A 17 3.18 4.98 4.32
N PHE A 18 2.17 4.41 4.99
CA PHE A 18 1.68 3.06 4.71
C PHE A 18 0.22 3.15 4.25
N VAL A 19 -0.12 2.45 3.16
CA VAL A 19 -1.45 2.51 2.54
C VAL A 19 -1.96 1.10 2.32
N VAL A 20 -3.21 0.86 2.71
CA VAL A 20 -3.91 -0.39 2.38
C VAL A 20 -4.71 -0.20 1.10
N LEU A 21 -4.36 -0.95 0.07
CA LEU A 21 -5.13 -1.05 -1.16
C LEU A 21 -6.14 -2.19 -1.04
N GLY A 22 -7.42 -1.86 -0.98
CA GLY A 22 -8.49 -2.85 -0.91
C GLY A 22 -8.65 -3.61 -2.22
N THR A 23 -8.53 -4.93 -2.17
CA THR A 23 -8.66 -5.85 -3.33
C THR A 23 -9.87 -6.77 -3.22
N GLY A 24 -10.61 -6.70 -2.10
CA GLY A 24 -11.82 -7.46 -1.85
C GLY A 24 -13.10 -6.68 -2.13
N LYS A 25 -14.23 -7.31 -1.80
CA LYS A 25 -15.54 -6.68 -1.72
C LYS A 25 -16.11 -6.85 -0.31
N GLU A 26 -17.21 -6.17 -0.01
CA GLU A 26 -17.91 -6.37 1.26
C GLU A 26 -18.24 -7.86 1.48
N GLY A 27 -17.96 -8.36 2.68
CA GLY A 27 -18.13 -9.77 3.04
C GLY A 27 -17.06 -10.74 2.53
N ALA A 28 -16.01 -10.26 1.84
CA ALA A 28 -14.87 -11.11 1.45
C ALA A 28 -14.11 -11.64 2.67
N ALA A 29 -13.52 -12.84 2.53
CA ALA A 29 -12.73 -13.45 3.59
C ALA A 29 -11.47 -12.60 3.89
N PRO A 30 -11.14 -12.35 5.18
CA PRO A 30 -10.08 -11.44 5.56
C PRO A 30 -8.67 -12.02 5.34
N VAL A 31 -7.65 -11.17 5.50
CA VAL A 31 -6.24 -11.61 5.58
C VAL A 31 -6.08 -12.67 6.67
N HIS A 32 -5.25 -13.68 6.41
CA HIS A 32 -5.07 -14.91 7.22
C HIS A 32 -6.22 -15.94 7.16
N ASN A 33 -7.25 -15.75 6.33
CA ASN A 33 -8.27 -16.77 6.11
C ASN A 33 -7.88 -17.72 4.95
N PRO A 34 -8.11 -19.06 5.05
CA PRO A 34 -7.84 -19.99 3.93
C PRO A 34 -8.65 -19.74 2.65
N ARG A 35 -9.76 -19.00 2.77
CA ARG A 35 -10.60 -18.59 1.63
C ARG A 35 -10.33 -17.16 1.18
N MET A 36 -9.25 -16.53 1.67
CA MET A 36 -8.84 -15.20 1.22
C MET A 36 -8.61 -15.22 -0.29
N PHE A 37 -9.12 -14.20 -0.96
CA PHE A 37 -8.99 -14.01 -2.40
C PHE A 37 -8.80 -12.53 -2.70
N GLN A 38 -7.95 -12.22 -3.68
CA GLN A 38 -7.66 -10.85 -4.10
C GLN A 38 -8.09 -10.64 -5.55
N ASN A 39 -8.82 -9.55 -5.83
CA ASN A 39 -9.12 -9.14 -7.19
C ASN A 39 -7.88 -8.51 -7.85
N GLU A 40 -7.24 -9.25 -8.76
CA GLU A 40 -6.01 -8.84 -9.43
C GLU A 40 -6.21 -7.64 -10.38
N ASP A 41 -7.43 -7.36 -10.84
CA ASP A 41 -7.74 -6.16 -11.64
C ASP A 41 -7.37 -4.86 -10.91
N ILE A 42 -7.25 -4.91 -9.58
CA ILE A 42 -6.90 -3.77 -8.74
C ILE A 42 -5.38 -3.51 -8.69
N PHE A 43 -4.54 -4.51 -9.01
CA PHE A 43 -3.08 -4.40 -8.85
C PHE A 43 -2.46 -3.26 -9.68
N LYS A 44 -3.05 -2.95 -10.84
CA LYS A 44 -2.65 -1.81 -11.68
C LYS A 44 -2.70 -0.47 -10.93
N TYR A 45 -3.63 -0.29 -10.00
CA TYR A 45 -3.71 0.93 -9.19
C TYR A 45 -2.60 0.97 -8.13
N GLY A 46 -2.21 -0.17 -7.56
CA GLY A 46 -1.06 -0.26 -6.67
C GLY A 46 0.24 0.09 -7.39
N ALA A 47 0.45 -0.46 -8.59
CA ALA A 47 1.61 -0.13 -9.43
C ALA A 47 1.64 1.36 -9.80
N ALA A 48 0.52 1.90 -10.27
CA ALA A 48 0.39 3.31 -10.62
C ALA A 48 0.62 4.24 -9.41
N LEU A 49 0.10 3.89 -8.23
CA LEU A 49 0.29 4.64 -7.00
C LEU A 49 1.79 4.76 -6.65
N HIS A 50 2.51 3.63 -6.61
CA HIS A 50 3.93 3.62 -6.28
C HIS A 50 4.76 4.42 -7.29
N ALA A 51 4.54 4.19 -8.59
CA ALA A 51 5.25 4.91 -9.64
C ALA A 51 4.99 6.42 -9.57
N ASN A 52 3.74 6.83 -9.40
CA ASN A 52 3.37 8.24 -9.35
C ASN A 52 3.92 8.94 -8.09
N VAL A 53 3.90 8.28 -6.93
CA VAL A 53 4.47 8.83 -5.69
C VAL A 53 5.98 9.01 -5.83
N ALA A 54 6.70 8.00 -6.32
CA ALA A 54 8.15 8.08 -6.50
C ALA A 54 8.55 9.18 -7.49
N MET A 55 7.90 9.22 -8.66
CA MET A 55 8.17 10.22 -9.69
C MET A 55 7.80 11.63 -9.23
N GLY A 56 6.65 11.80 -8.59
CA GLY A 56 6.20 13.08 -8.05
C GLY A 56 7.11 13.62 -6.96
N TRP A 57 7.61 12.75 -6.07
CA TRP A 57 8.57 13.12 -5.05
C TRP A 57 9.91 13.54 -5.65
N LEU A 58 10.49 12.75 -6.56
CA LEU A 58 11.76 13.10 -7.22
C LEU A 58 11.67 14.43 -7.99
N HIS A 59 10.56 14.65 -8.70
CA HIS A 59 10.31 15.90 -9.43
C HIS A 59 10.14 17.11 -8.51
N SER A 60 9.60 16.92 -7.29
CA SER A 60 9.53 18.01 -6.31
C SER A 60 10.89 18.32 -5.71
N GLN A 61 11.77 17.32 -5.56
CA GLN A 61 13.15 17.54 -5.11
C GLN A 61 14.01 18.25 -6.15
N SER A 62 13.80 17.99 -7.44
CA SER A 62 14.62 18.59 -8.52
C SER A 62 14.33 20.07 -8.79
N LYS A 63 13.33 20.66 -8.12
CA LYS A 63 12.94 22.07 -8.27
C LYS A 63 13.51 22.99 -7.18
N ASN A 64 14.36 22.43 -6.31
CA ASN A 64 15.13 23.16 -5.30
C ASN A 64 16.58 23.36 -5.78
#